data_AF-A0AAQ6AER8-F1
#
_entry.id   AF-A0AAQ6AER8-F1
#
_cell.length_a   1.000
_cell.length_b   1.000
_cell.length_c   1.000
_cell.angle_alpha   90.00
_cell.angle_beta   90.00
_cell.angle_gamma   90.00
#
_symmetry.space_group_name_H-M   'P 1'
#
loop_
_entity.id
_entity.type
_entity.pdbx_description
1 polymer ?
#
loop_
_entity_poly.entity_id
_entity_poly.type
_entity_poly.pdbx_seq_one_letter_code
_entity_poly.pdbx_strand_id
1 'polypeptide(L)'
;MQLFLNLMDSAHPHTVLSKLNEQRSQGLFCDVTIVVEDVKFRAHKNILAACSGYFRNALTTSETWTPVTVMTPPPLVSEAETEKNAVTELPAATGD
;
A
#
# COMPACT_ATOMS: atom_id res chain seq x y z
N MET A 1 -22.75 11.45 6.54
CA MET A 1 -22.60 10.81 7.86
C MET A 1 -22.44 9.29 7.81
N GLN A 2 -23.14 8.53 6.94
CA GLN A 2 -22.93 7.06 6.84
C GLN A 2 -21.51 6.61 6.47
N LEU A 3 -20.80 7.35 5.61
CA LEU A 3 -19.43 7.01 5.19
C LEU A 3 -18.43 6.95 6.36
N PHE A 4 -18.62 7.79 7.38
CA PHE A 4 -17.71 7.86 8.54
C PHE A 4 -17.96 6.73 9.54
N LEU A 5 -19.21 6.29 9.69
CA LEU A 5 -19.57 5.14 10.53
C LEU A 5 -19.07 3.82 9.93
N ASN A 6 -19.11 3.68 8.61
CA ASN A 6 -18.56 2.49 7.94
C ASN A 6 -17.04 2.36 8.09
N LEU A 7 -16.30 3.46 8.26
CA LEU A 7 -14.84 3.40 8.50
C LEU A 7 -14.47 2.76 9.86
N MET A 8 -15.40 2.71 10.81
CA MET A 8 -15.20 2.09 12.13
C MET A 8 -15.76 0.66 12.22
N ASP A 9 -16.41 0.15 11.17
CA ASP A 9 -16.83 -1.24 11.10
C ASP A 9 -15.62 -2.15 10.84
N SER A 10 -15.42 -3.14 11.71
CA SER A 10 -14.39 -4.17 11.58
C SER A 10 -14.43 -4.93 10.24
N ALA A 11 -15.59 -5.04 9.59
CA ALA A 11 -15.74 -5.69 8.28
C ALA A 11 -15.41 -4.79 7.09
N HIS A 12 -15.34 -3.47 7.31
CA HIS A 12 -15.16 -2.49 6.24
C HIS A 12 -13.79 -2.61 5.53
N PRO A 13 -12.65 -2.74 6.22
CA PRO A 13 -11.36 -2.92 5.55
C PRO A 13 -11.34 -4.13 4.61
N HIS A 14 -11.89 -5.27 5.04
CA HIS A 14 -12.01 -6.46 4.21
C HIS A 14 -12.88 -6.23 2.97
N THR A 15 -14.04 -5.59 3.16
CA THR A 15 -14.95 -5.29 2.06
C THR A 15 -14.31 -4.35 1.03
N VAL A 16 -13.63 -3.31 1.49
CA VAL A 16 -12.91 -2.35 0.64
C VAL A 16 -11.79 -3.04 -0.12
N LEU A 17 -10.94 -3.83 0.54
CA LEU A 17 -9.85 -4.57 -0.11
C LEU A 17 -10.37 -5.58 -1.14
N SER A 18 -11.48 -6.27 -0.84
CA SER A 18 -12.13 -7.18 -1.79
C SER A 18 -12.58 -6.44 -3.06
N LYS A 19 -13.22 -5.28 -2.90
CA LYS A 19 -13.67 -4.44 -4.03
C LYS A 19 -12.51 -3.84 -4.83
N LEU A 20 -11.43 -3.42 -4.18
CA LEU A 20 -10.23 -2.93 -4.85
C LEU A 20 -9.54 -4.05 -5.65
N ASN A 21 -9.53 -5.28 -5.13
CA ASN A 21 -8.99 -6.43 -5.85
C ASN A 21 -9.85 -6.80 -7.09
N GLU A 22 -11.17 -6.71 -6.98
CA GLU A 22 -12.10 -6.87 -8.11
C GLU A 22 -11.85 -5.79 -9.18
N GLN A 23 -11.69 -4.54 -8.78
CA GLN A 23 -11.34 -3.46 -9.70
C GLN A 23 -9.99 -3.73 -10.38
N ARG A 24 -8.97 -4.21 -9.65
CA ARG A 24 -7.66 -4.58 -10.21
C ARG A 24 -7.76 -5.67 -11.27
N SER A 25 -8.54 -6.73 -11.01
CA SER A 25 -8.70 -7.85 -11.96
C SER A 25 -9.40 -7.41 -13.24
N GLN A 26 -10.37 -6.50 -13.14
CA GLN A 26 -11.05 -5.88 -14.28
C GLN A 26 -10.21 -4.77 -14.95
N GLY A 27 -9.24 -4.20 -14.22
CA GLY A 27 -8.42 -3.08 -14.69
C GLY A 27 -9.01 -1.70 -14.47
N LEU A 28 -10.05 -1.61 -13.65
CA LEU A 28 -10.71 -0.36 -13.36
C LEU A 28 -9.84 0.47 -12.42
N PHE A 29 -9.67 1.74 -12.77
CA PHE A 29 -8.92 2.73 -12.00
C PHE A 29 -7.42 2.41 -11.82
N CYS A 30 -6.90 1.37 -12.48
CA CYS A 30 -5.47 1.09 -12.45
C CYS A 30 -4.71 2.20 -13.19
N ASP A 31 -3.94 2.97 -12.43
CA ASP A 31 -3.19 4.14 -12.86
C ASP A 31 -1.69 3.85 -12.99
N VAL A 32 -1.31 2.58 -12.81
CA VAL A 32 0.05 2.09 -12.92
C VAL A 32 0.12 0.66 -13.47
N THR A 33 1.14 0.39 -14.27
CA THR A 33 1.52 -0.97 -14.70
C THR A 33 2.95 -1.25 -14.26
N ILE A 34 3.14 -2.31 -13.49
CA ILE A 34 4.45 -2.81 -13.08
C ILE A 34 4.85 -3.89 -14.08
N VAL A 35 6.07 -3.80 -14.60
CA VAL A 35 6.63 -4.83 -15.48
C VAL A 35 7.72 -5.56 -14.72
N VAL A 36 7.56 -6.86 -14.55
CA VAL A 36 8.58 -7.76 -13.98
C VAL A 36 8.93 -8.75 -15.07
N GLU A 37 10.17 -8.68 -15.54
CA GLU A 37 10.62 -9.37 -16.75
C GLU A 37 9.72 -9.01 -17.93
N ASP A 38 8.96 -9.97 -18.48
CA ASP A 38 8.02 -9.78 -19.59
C ASP A 38 6.53 -9.80 -19.14
N VAL A 39 6.27 -9.87 -17.83
CA VAL A 39 4.92 -9.93 -17.28
C VAL A 39 4.47 -8.55 -16.80
N LYS A 40 3.26 -8.15 -17.21
CA LYS A 40 2.67 -6.84 -16.89
C LYS A 40 1.58 -6.97 -15.84
N PHE A 41 1.70 -6.20 -14.76
CA PHE A 41 0.76 -6.16 -13.64
C PHE A 41 0.13 -4.77 -13.54
N ARG A 42 -1.17 -4.68 -13.84
CA ARG A 42 -1.93 -3.45 -13.56
C ARG A 42 -2.24 -3.37 -12.07
N ALA A 43 -2.07 -2.19 -11.49
CA ALA A 43 -2.27 -1.94 -10.08
C ALA A 43 -2.75 -0.50 -9.82
N HIS A 44 -2.99 -0.19 -8.55
CA HIS A 44 -3.37 1.14 -8.08
C HIS A 44 -2.22 1.74 -7.26
N LYS A 45 -1.76 2.95 -7.62
CA LYS A 45 -0.64 3.62 -6.95
C LYS A 45 -0.88 3.81 -5.45
N ASN A 46 -2.09 4.19 -5.06
CA ASN A 46 -2.46 4.40 -3.66
C ASN A 46 -2.33 3.13 -2.82
N ILE A 47 -2.75 1.98 -3.34
CA ILE A 47 -2.64 0.69 -2.65
C ILE A 47 -1.18 0.27 -2.52
N LEU A 48 -0.39 0.41 -3.59
CA LEU A 48 1.05 0.14 -3.54
C LEU A 48 1.78 1.01 -2.51
N ALA A 49 1.50 2.31 -2.48
CA ALA A 49 2.11 3.24 -1.52
C ALA A 49 1.67 2.99 -0.06
N ALA A 50 0.42 2.57 0.15
CA ALA A 50 -0.09 2.23 1.47
C ALA A 50 0.56 0.96 2.03
N CYS A 51 0.82 -0.03 1.16
CA CYS A 51 1.31 -1.34 1.59
C CYS A 51 2.84 -1.52 1.51
N SER A 52 3.58 -0.58 0.89
CA SER A 52 5.03 -0.73 0.70
C SER A 52 5.77 0.60 0.79
N GLY A 53 6.80 0.66 1.63
CA GLY A 53 7.69 1.82 1.75
C GLY A 53 8.46 2.12 0.46
N TYR A 54 8.83 1.08 -0.28
CA TYR A 54 9.49 1.22 -1.58
C TYR A 54 8.61 1.96 -2.59
N PHE A 55 7.39 1.45 -2.80
CA PHE A 55 6.44 2.09 -3.72
C PHE A 55 6.01 3.47 -3.24
N ARG A 56 5.84 3.67 -1.93
CA ARG A 56 5.56 5.00 -1.37
C ARG A 56 6.65 6.00 -1.74
N ASN A 57 7.90 5.67 -1.46
CA ASN A 57 9.01 6.55 -1.77
C ASN A 57 9.10 6.81 -3.28
N ALA A 58 9.09 5.75 -4.09
CA ALA A 58 9.16 5.84 -5.56
C ALA A 58 8.02 6.67 -6.17
N LEU A 59 6.80 6.63 -5.63
CA LEU A 59 5.65 7.36 -6.14
C LEU A 59 5.58 8.82 -5.62
N THR A 60 6.29 9.14 -4.55
CA THR A 60 6.37 10.51 -3.99
C THR A 60 7.55 11.32 -4.54
N THR A 61 8.63 10.65 -4.96
CA THR A 61 9.75 11.30 -5.64
C THR A 61 9.41 11.56 -7.10
N SER A 62 9.41 12.83 -7.52
CA SER A 62 9.00 13.30 -8.87
C SER A 62 9.88 12.79 -10.03
N GLU A 63 10.88 11.95 -9.80
CA GLU A 63 11.83 11.52 -10.82
C GLU A 63 11.27 10.34 -11.63
N THR A 64 10.46 10.68 -12.65
CA THR A 64 10.20 9.89 -13.86
C THR A 64 9.47 8.55 -13.71
N TRP A 65 8.24 8.55 -13.17
CA TRP A 65 7.30 7.45 -13.45
C TRP A 65 6.74 7.60 -14.87
N THR A 66 7.44 7.05 -15.87
CA THR A 66 6.83 6.88 -17.20
C THR A 66 5.85 5.70 -17.18
N PRO A 67 4.86 5.62 -18.08
CA PRO A 67 3.84 4.55 -18.09
C PRO A 67 4.41 3.12 -18.16
N VAL A 68 5.69 2.96 -18.50
CA VAL A 68 6.41 1.69 -18.56
C VAL A 68 7.70 1.80 -17.73
N THR A 69 7.58 1.72 -16.41
CA THR A 69 8.75 1.51 -15.54
C THR A 69 8.93 0.01 -15.34
N VAL A 70 9.98 -0.55 -15.92
CA VAL A 70 10.52 -1.87 -15.51
C VAL A 70 11.06 -1.65 -14.10
N MET A 71 10.26 -1.98 -13.10
CA MET A 71 10.75 -2.01 -11.73
C MET A 71 11.46 -3.34 -11.57
N THR A 72 12.77 -3.34 -11.84
CA THR A 72 13.61 -4.38 -11.24
C THR A 72 13.48 -4.23 -9.74
N PRO A 73 12.94 -5.24 -9.00
CA PRO A 73 12.94 -5.18 -7.55
C PRO A 73 14.38 -4.94 -7.09
N PRO A 74 14.59 -4.10 -6.05
CA PRO A 74 15.90 -4.03 -5.41
C PRO A 74 16.36 -5.46 -5.08
N PRO A 75 17.68 -5.77 -5.18
CA PRO A 75 18.18 -7.03 -4.66
C PRO A 75 17.67 -7.18 -3.22
N LEU A 76 17.19 -8.37 -2.87
CA LEU A 76 16.63 -8.70 -1.56
C LEU A 76 17.67 -8.40 -0.47
N VAL A 77 17.74 -7.15 -0.02
CA VAL A 77 18.27 -6.83 1.30
C VAL A 77 17.16 -7.23 2.25
N SER A 78 17.48 -8.20 3.11
CA SER A 78 16.61 -8.73 4.15
C SER A 78 15.83 -7.60 4.80
N GLU A 79 14.50 -7.78 4.93
CA GLU A 79 13.55 -6.83 5.52
C GLU A 79 13.75 -6.62 7.04
N ALA A 80 15.00 -6.59 7.50
CA ALA A 80 15.40 -6.37 8.87
C ALA A 80 16.05 -5.00 9.00
N GLU A 81 15.36 -3.92 8.61
CA GLU A 81 15.72 -2.54 8.98
C GLU A 81 14.66 -1.56 8.44
N THR A 82 13.52 -1.44 9.14
CA THR A 82 12.76 -0.20 9.46
C THR A 82 11.39 -0.59 10.03
N GLU A 83 11.38 -1.32 11.14
CA GLU A 83 10.22 -1.35 12.04
C GLU A 83 10.76 -1.21 13.47
N LYS A 84 11.06 0.03 13.86
CA LYS A 84 11.36 0.34 15.28
C LYS A 84 10.66 1.56 15.84
N ASN A 85 9.84 2.30 15.08
CA ASN A 85 9.13 3.46 15.63
C ASN A 85 7.62 3.35 15.38
N ALA A 86 6.90 2.68 16.29
CA ALA A 86 5.54 3.05 16.72
C ALA A 86 4.94 2.05 17.74
N VAL A 87 5.52 1.88 18.94
CA VAL A 87 4.74 1.62 20.17
C VAL A 87 5.50 2.22 21.35
N THR A 88 5.30 3.50 21.62
CA THR A 88 5.65 4.11 22.91
C THR A 88 4.34 4.31 23.67
N GLU A 89 4.23 3.55 24.77
CA GLU A 89 3.49 3.86 26.01
C GLU A 89 1.95 3.79 26.02
N LEU A 90 1.42 2.69 26.59
CA LEU A 90 0.23 2.77 27.45
C LEU A 90 0.67 3.34 28.81
N PRO A 91 0.02 4.39 29.35
CA PRO A 91 0.29 4.83 30.72
C PRO A 91 -0.24 3.78 31.72
N ALA A 92 0.63 3.35 32.62
CA ALA A 92 0.26 2.59 33.80
C ALA A 92 -0.67 3.43 34.68
N ALA A 93 -1.90 2.98 34.86
CA ALA A 93 -2.80 3.52 35.87
C ALA A 93 -2.22 3.19 37.26
N THR A 94 -1.75 4.22 37.96
CA THR A 94 -1.57 4.19 39.41
C THR A 94 -2.94 4.16 40.07
N GLY A 95 -3.19 3.18 40.94
CA GLY A 95 -4.33 3.14 41.83
C GLY A 95 -3.92 2.52 43.16
N ASP A 96 -4.01 3.33 44.22
CA ASP A 96 -4.07 2.90 45.63
C ASP A 96 -5.33 2.06 45.92
#